data_AF-A0A832RH89-F1
#
_entry.id   AF-A0A832RH89-F1
#
_cell.length_a   1.000
_cell.length_b   1.000
_cell.length_c   1.000
_cell.angle_alpha   90.00
_cell.angle_beta   90.00
_cell.angle_gamma   90.00
#
_symmetry.space_group_name_H-M   'P 1'
#
loop_
_entity.id
_entity.type
_entity.pdbx_description
1 polymer ?
#
loop_
_entity_poly.entity_id
_entity_poly.type
_entity_poly.pdbx_seq_one_letter_code
_entity_poly.pdbx_strand_id
1 'polypeptide(L)' 'MSGADVAAIANTAVSIVIHEYLDKHPSKEELEKASSSAKVTMRHFEEAVKKVKMQKDLKIGQKIAVPYYR' A
#
# COMPACT_ATOMS: atom_id res chain seq x y z
N MET A 1 14.58 3.90 7.68
CA MET A 1 13.91 2.97 6.75
C MET A 1 14.87 1.85 6.42
N SER A 2 14.48 0.59 6.63
CA SER A 2 15.25 -0.58 6.23
C SER A 2 14.87 -1.04 4.81
N GLY A 3 15.62 -1.99 4.23
CA GLY A 3 15.24 -2.61 2.95
C GLY A 3 13.85 -3.27 2.96
N ALA A 4 13.43 -3.81 4.11
CA ALA A 4 12.08 -4.34 4.28
C ALA A 4 11.01 -3.23 4.20
N ASP A 5 11.33 -2.01 4.63
CA ASP A 5 10.42 -0.87 4.53
C ASP A 5 10.21 -0.45 3.08
N VAL A 6 11.28 -0.46 2.29
CA VAL A 6 11.23 -0.15 0.85
C VAL A 6 10.37 -1.19 0.12
N ALA A 7 10.54 -2.48 0.43
CA ALA A 7 9.71 -3.55 -0.13
C ALA A 7 8.23 -3.39 0.25
N ALA A 8 7.93 -3.07 1.51
CA ALA A 8 6.56 -2.85 1.97
C ALA A 8 5.91 -1.63 1.29
N ILE A 9 6.65 -0.54 1.11
CA ILE A 9 6.20 0.66 0.40
C ILE A 9 5.93 0.34 -1.07
N ALA A 10 6.84 -0.38 -1.75
CA ALA A 10 6.65 -0.76 -3.16
C ALA A 10 5.41 -1.64 -3.36
N ASN A 11 5.22 -2.66 -2.52
CA ASN A 11 4.05 -3.53 -2.57
C ASN A 11 2.76 -2.75 -2.33
N THR A 12 2.77 -1.83 -1.36
CA THR A 12 1.60 -0.99 -1.06
C THR A 12 1.28 -0.05 -2.22
N ALA A 13 2.30 0.54 -2.87
CA ALA A 13 2.11 1.41 -4.02
C ALA A 13 1.50 0.66 -5.21
N VAL A 14 1.97 -0.56 -5.50
CA VAL A 14 1.40 -1.42 -6.55
C VAL A 14 -0.05 -1.78 -6.23
N SER A 15 -0.36 -2.15 -4.99
CA SER A 15 -1.75 -2.43 -4.60
C SER A 15 -2.66 -1.21 -4.72
N ILE A 16 -2.18 0.02 -4.46
CA ILE A 16 -2.98 1.23 -4.68
C ILE A 16 -3.32 1.39 -6.16
N VAL A 17 -2.35 1.21 -7.05
CA VAL A 17 -2.58 1.29 -8.50
C VAL A 17 -3.59 0.26 -8.97
N ILE A 18 -3.48 -0.99 -8.50
CA ILE A 18 -4.41 -2.04 -8.89
C ILE A 18 -5.84 -1.70 -8.45
N HIS A 19 -6.03 -1.23 -7.21
CA HIS A 19 -7.36 -0.84 -6.75
C HIS A 19 -7.92 0.35 -7.55
N GLU A 20 -7.15 1.41 -7.76
CA GLU A 20 -7.58 2.55 -8.58
C GLU A 20 -7.93 2.14 -10.01
N TYR A 21 -7.20 1.17 -10.55
CA TYR A 21 -7.36 0.70 -11.91
C TYR A 21 -8.60 -0.20 -12.06
N LEU A 22 -8.88 -1.05 -11.08
CA LEU A 22 -10.11 -1.85 -11.00
C LEU A 22 -11.34 -0.97 -10.74
N ASP A 23 -11.24 0.04 -9.88
CA ASP A 23 -12.36 0.93 -9.53
C ASP A 23 -12.83 1.77 -10.74
N LYS A 24 -11.91 2.14 -11.63
CA LYS A 24 -12.22 2.95 -12.83
C LYS A 24 -12.74 2.12 -14.01
N HIS A 25 -12.50 0.80 -14.01
CA HIS A 25 -12.81 -0.09 -15.13
C HIS A 25 -13.49 -1.36 -14.63
N PRO A 26 -14.82 -1.37 -14.48
CA PRO A 26 -15.55 -2.53 -14.00
C PRO A 26 -15.63 -3.66 -15.05
N SER A 27 -15.34 -3.39 -16.32
CA SER A 27 -15.42 -4.37 -17.41
C SER A 27 -14.04 -4.95 -17.75
N LYS A 28 -13.98 -6.27 -17.99
CA LYS A 28 -12.73 -6.98 -18.33
C LYS A 28 -12.09 -6.48 -19.63
N GLU A 29 -12.89 -6.08 -20.61
CA GLU A 29 -12.38 -5.58 -21.90
C GLU A 29 -11.70 -4.21 -21.77
N GLU A 30 -12.18 -3.34 -20.89
CA GLU A 30 -11.53 -2.04 -20.61
C GLU A 30 -10.25 -2.22 -19.81
N LEU A 31 -10.23 -3.18 -18.87
CA LEU A 31 -9.07 -3.58 -18.09
C LEU A 31 -7.91 -4.08 -18.97
N GLU A 32 -8.20 -4.89 -19.98
CA GLU A 32 -7.16 -5.37 -20.90
C GLU A 32 -6.58 -4.22 -21.74
N LYS A 33 -7.44 -3.32 -22.23
CA LYS A 33 -7.01 -2.19 -23.07
C LYS A 33 -6.22 -1.13 -22.31
N ALA A 34 -6.64 -0.82 -21.09
CA ALA A 34 -5.98 0.21 -20.30
C ALA A 34 -4.86 -0.37 -19.39
N SER A 35 -4.58 -1.67 -19.44
CA SER A 35 -3.46 -2.31 -18.71
C SER A 35 -2.12 -1.59 -18.96
N SER A 36 -1.97 -1.05 -20.17
CA SER A 36 -0.80 -0.28 -20.62
C SER A 36 -0.73 1.15 -20.01
N SER A 37 -1.86 1.67 -19.51
CA SER A 37 -1.95 3.01 -18.90
C SER A 37 -1.78 2.97 -17.38
N ALA A 38 -1.89 1.79 -16.76
CA ALA A 38 -1.65 1.58 -15.33
C ALA A 38 -0.17 1.76 -14.98
N LYS A 39 0.22 3.01 -14.69
CA LYS A 39 1.59 3.38 -14.30
C LYS A 39 1.66 3.77 -12.83
N VAL A 40 2.69 3.29 -12.15
CA VAL A 40 3.01 3.77 -10.81
C VAL A 40 3.57 5.19 -10.92
N THR A 41 2.87 6.17 -10.35
CA THR A 41 3.32 7.56 -10.26
C THR A 41 3.79 7.87 -8.84
N MET A 42 4.47 9.00 -8.66
CA MET A 42 4.96 9.44 -7.34
C MET A 42 3.83 9.62 -6.33
N ARG A 43 2.61 9.98 -6.78
CA ARG A 43 1.43 10.07 -5.91
C ARG A 43 1.16 8.76 -5.17
N HIS A 44 1.26 7.62 -5.85
CA HIS A 44 1.02 6.31 -5.24
C HIS A 44 2.11 5.97 -4.22
N PHE A 45 3.35 6.41 -4.44
CA PHE A 45 4.43 6.24 -3.47
C PHE A 45 4.21 7.10 -2.21
N GLU A 46 3.77 8.35 -2.35
CA GLU A 46 3.47 9.21 -1.20
C GLU A 46 2.36 8.61 -0.32
N GLU A 47 1.29 8.12 -0.93
CA GLU A 47 0.21 7.44 -0.22
C GLU A 47 0.67 6.13 0.42
N ALA A 48 1.48 5.33 -0.29
CA ALA A 48 2.06 4.11 0.24
C ALA A 48 2.95 4.38 1.45
N VAL A 49 3.81 5.41 1.42
CA VAL A 49 4.67 5.80 2.54
C VAL A 49 3.83 6.19 3.76
N LYS A 50 2.77 6.98 3.56
CA LYS A 50 1.85 7.37 4.66
C LYS A 50 1.19 6.14 5.29
N LYS A 51 0.65 5.23 4.47
CA LYS A 51 0.01 3.99 4.94
C LYS A 51 0.97 3.07 5.69
N VAL A 52 2.18 2.84 5.16
CA VAL A 52 3.18 1.97 5.79
C VAL A 52 3.68 2.56 7.11
N LYS A 53 3.86 3.89 7.20
CA LYS A 53 4.19 4.56 8.47
C LYS A 53 3.08 4.35 9.51
N MET A 54 1.82 4.64 9.16
CA MET A 54 0.68 4.43 10.05
C MET A 54 0.56 2.97 10.53
N GLN A 55 0.74 1.99 9.63
CA GLN A 55 0.70 0.57 10.00
C GLN A 55 1.82 0.17 10.98
N LYS A 56 3.01 0.75 10.82
CA LYS A 56 4.12 0.52 11.76
C LYS A 56 3.81 1.09 13.14
N ASP A 57 3.31 2.32 13.19
CA ASP A 57 2.96 2.98 14.46
C ASP A 57 1.86 2.20 15.19
N LEU A 58 0.85 1.72 14.47
CA LEU A 58 -0.22 0.87 15.02
C LEU A 58 0.33 -0.44 15.61
N LYS A 59 1.23 -1.12 14.89
CA LYS A 59 1.86 -2.38 15.36
C LYS A 59 2.78 -2.17 16.56
N ILE A 60 3.42 -1.01 16.67
CA ILE A 60 4.23 -0.65 17.84
C ILE A 60 3.33 -0.40 19.05
N GLY A 61 2.22 0.32 18.89
CA GLY A 61 1.24 0.55 19.95
C GLY A 61 0.65 -0.73 20.53
N GLN A 62 0.38 -1.75 19.70
CA GLN A 62 -0.12 -3.05 20.15
C GLN A 62 0.89 -3.86 20.96
N LYS A 63 2.20 -3.75 20.68
CA LYS A 63 3.23 -4.49 21.41
C LYS A 63 3.47 -3.99 22.83
N ILE A 64 3.07 -2.76 23.15
CA ILE A 64 3.28 -2.16 24.47
C ILE A 64 2.21 -2.64 25.48
N ALA A 65 1.09 -3.16 25.01
CA ALA A 65 0.00 -3.67 25.85
C ALA A 65 0.22 -5.12 26.35
N VAL A 66 1.44 -5.48 26.75
CA VAL A 66 1.66 -6.69 27.55
C VAL A 66 1.52 -6.31 29.02
N PRO A 67 0.44 -6.71 29.72
CA PRO A 67 0.31 -6.41 31.14
C PRO A 67 1.33 -7.25 31.89
N TYR A 68 2.45 -6.62 32.25
CA TYR A 68 3.34 -7.13 33.28
C TYR A 68 2.67 -6.95 34.64
N TYR A 69 1.73 -7.83 34.97
CA TYR A 69 1.38 -8.13 36.35
C TYR A 69 1.04 -9.62 36.43
N ARG A 70 1.95 -10.37 37.04
CA ARG A 70 1.75 -11.73 37.54
C ARG A 70 2.15 -11.73 39.00
#